data_AF-A0A9E1XN89-F1
#
_entry.id   AF-A0A9E1XN89-F1
#
_cell.length_a   1.000
_cell.length_b   1.000
_cell.length_c   1.000
_cell.angle_alpha   90.00
_cell.angle_beta   90.00
_cell.angle_gamma   90.00
#
_symmetry.space_group_name_H-M   'P 1'
#
loop_
_entity.id
_entity.type
_entity.pdbx_description
1 polymer ?
#
loop_
_entity_poly.entity_id
_entity_poly.type
_entity_poly.pdbx_seq_one_letter_code
_entity_poly.pdbx_strand_id
1 'polypeptide(L)'
;MTPAATAYTITRIRLINWHNFVDETIEVANGGHLFLLGDNGSGKTTVLDAIHYVLTAGENLEFNSAARVAGTRSGGRRSQGVVMRHNVETGSLNPAGGITYAALEIAGANGVRSTYAIGLEVYAMDEQIRRWGIIRECPLEDIPLRVERDGELYPASRQEIRDHFRSASGYYANIEGYKREVAGRLFRSESAFCEIARLLAMAKAYREIASHSSDYHELFKRLLPEPQ
;
A
#
# COMPACT_ATOMS: atom_id res chain seq x y z
N MET A 1 -31.96 -14.27 8.83
CA MET A 1 -30.64 -14.78 8.39
C MET A 1 -29.65 -13.64 8.55
N THR A 2 -28.71 -13.75 9.48
CA THR A 2 -27.61 -12.79 9.61
C THR A 2 -26.80 -12.87 8.30
N PRO A 3 -26.54 -11.76 7.59
CA PRO A 3 -25.70 -11.83 6.40
C PRO A 3 -24.35 -12.42 6.81
N ALA A 4 -23.92 -13.48 6.12
CA ALA A 4 -22.64 -14.10 6.37
C ALA A 4 -21.57 -13.00 6.28
N ALA A 5 -20.78 -12.83 7.35
CA ALA A 5 -19.75 -11.81 7.38
C ALA A 5 -18.81 -12.04 6.19
N THR A 6 -18.73 -11.06 5.29
CA THR A 6 -17.79 -11.08 4.17
C THR A 6 -16.38 -10.95 4.76
N ALA A 7 -15.69 -12.06 4.94
CA ALA A 7 -14.31 -12.08 5.36
C ALA A 7 -13.40 -11.92 4.14
N TYR A 8 -12.39 -11.06 4.27
CA TYR A 8 -11.34 -10.87 3.28
C TYR A 8 -9.99 -11.16 3.92
N THR A 9 -9.10 -11.81 3.16
CA THR A 9 -7.77 -12.18 3.61
C THR A 9 -6.75 -11.75 2.57
N ILE A 10 -5.76 -10.94 2.96
CA ILE A 10 -4.59 -10.69 2.12
C ILE A 10 -3.78 -11.98 2.08
N THR A 11 -3.53 -12.50 0.88
CA THR A 11 -2.77 -13.75 0.65
C THR A 11 -1.38 -13.49 0.11
N ARG A 12 -1.18 -12.40 -0.64
CA ARG A 12 0.13 -12.02 -1.21
C ARG A 12 0.29 -10.52 -1.23
N ILE A 13 1.53 -10.05 -1.05
CA ILE A 13 1.91 -8.64 -1.18
C ILE A 13 3.09 -8.58 -2.16
N ARG A 14 2.96 -7.84 -3.25
CA ARG A 14 4.07 -7.65 -4.21
C ARG A 14 4.51 -6.20 -4.27
N LEU A 15 5.83 -6.00 -4.21
CA LEU A 15 6.49 -4.71 -4.14
C LEU A 15 7.55 -4.62 -5.25
N ILE A 16 7.34 -3.75 -6.23
CA ILE A 16 8.28 -3.53 -7.35
C ILE A 16 8.84 -2.12 -7.25
N ASN A 17 10.15 -1.99 -7.13
CA ASN A 17 10.87 -0.72 -6.93
C ASN A 17 10.33 0.13 -5.78
N TRP A 18 9.67 -0.50 -4.80
CA TRP A 18 9.02 0.20 -3.70
C TRP A 18 10.04 0.46 -2.60
N HIS A 19 10.64 1.66 -2.65
CA HIS A 19 11.72 2.06 -1.77
C HIS A 19 12.90 1.05 -1.76
N ASN A 20 13.04 0.21 -0.75
CA ASN A 20 14.16 -0.73 -0.63
C ASN A 20 13.89 -2.05 -1.36
N PHE A 21 12.65 -2.32 -1.77
CA PHE A 21 12.26 -3.53 -2.49
C PHE A 21 12.46 -3.34 -4.00
N VAL A 22 13.07 -4.33 -4.68
CA VAL A 22 13.31 -4.31 -6.13
C VAL A 22 12.18 -5.02 -6.87
N ASP A 23 11.96 -6.30 -6.59
CA ASP A 23 10.75 -7.05 -6.95
C ASP A 23 10.63 -8.19 -5.96
N GLU A 24 9.80 -8.00 -4.94
CA GLU A 24 9.59 -8.98 -3.89
C GLU A 24 8.11 -9.31 -3.77
N THR A 25 7.80 -10.60 -3.62
CA THR A 25 6.46 -11.08 -3.31
C THR A 25 6.49 -11.78 -1.95
N ILE A 26 5.72 -11.26 -1.01
CA ILE A 26 5.57 -11.79 0.34
C ILE A 26 4.28 -12.60 0.38
N GLU A 27 4.41 -13.91 0.61
CA GLU A 27 3.28 -14.78 0.91
C GLU A 27 2.75 -14.51 2.32
N VAL A 28 1.44 -14.32 2.43
CA VAL A 28 0.74 -14.17 3.70
C VAL A 28 -0.05 -15.44 3.97
N ALA A 29 0.64 -16.42 4.55
CA ALA A 29 0.06 -17.69 4.93
C ALA A 29 -0.89 -17.58 6.13
N ASN A 30 -1.52 -18.69 6.51
CA ASN A 30 -2.25 -18.84 7.77
C ASN A 30 -3.40 -17.85 7.96
N GLY A 31 -4.24 -17.64 6.94
CA GLY A 31 -5.47 -16.84 7.09
C GLY A 31 -5.23 -15.33 7.22
N GLY A 32 -4.08 -14.83 6.75
CA GLY A 32 -3.79 -13.38 6.71
C GLY A 32 -2.85 -12.88 7.80
N HIS A 33 -2.29 -13.79 8.61
CA HIS A 33 -1.36 -13.42 9.68
C HIS A 33 0.06 -13.23 9.13
N LEU A 34 0.55 -11.99 9.18
CA LEU A 34 1.91 -11.62 8.78
C LEU A 34 2.75 -11.20 9.98
N PHE A 35 3.87 -11.88 10.22
CA PHE A 35 4.84 -11.52 11.26
C PHE A 35 6.16 -11.07 10.63
N LEU A 36 6.54 -9.82 10.87
CA LEU A 36 7.76 -9.22 10.30
C LEU A 36 8.82 -9.00 11.38
N LEU A 37 9.95 -9.71 11.26
CA LEU A 37 11.12 -9.56 12.13
C LEU A 37 12.27 -8.86 11.40
N GLY A 38 13.13 -8.19 12.17
CA GLY A 38 14.35 -7.57 11.66
C GLY A 38 14.66 -6.23 12.32
N ASP A 39 15.82 -5.67 12.02
CA ASP A 39 16.31 -4.44 12.62
C ASP A 39 15.61 -3.18 12.08
N ASN A 40 15.87 -2.04 12.71
CA ASN A 40 15.42 -0.75 12.17
C ASN A 40 16.00 -0.55 10.75
N GLY A 41 15.17 -0.03 9.84
CA GLY A 41 15.56 0.14 8.44
C GLY A 41 15.39 -1.12 7.57
N SER A 42 15.06 -2.29 8.13
CA SER A 42 14.90 -3.54 7.36
C SER A 42 13.70 -3.59 6.39
N GLY A 43 12.86 -2.55 6.35
CA GLY A 43 11.71 -2.46 5.44
C GLY A 43 10.36 -2.85 6.02
N LYS A 44 10.26 -3.27 7.30
CA LYS A 44 8.98 -3.68 7.92
C LYS A 44 7.88 -2.62 7.79
N THR A 45 8.16 -1.38 8.18
CA THR A 45 7.22 -0.26 8.04
C THR A 45 6.92 0.05 6.57
N THR A 46 7.87 -0.19 5.67
CA THR A 46 7.68 0.03 4.23
C THR A 46 6.70 -0.98 3.62
N VAL A 47 6.64 -2.22 4.11
CA VAL A 47 5.60 -3.20 3.75
C VAL A 47 4.23 -2.74 4.27
N LEU A 48 4.14 -2.29 5.52
CA LEU A 48 2.89 -1.76 6.08
C LEU A 48 2.41 -0.48 5.36
N ASP A 49 3.34 0.39 4.95
CA ASP A 49 3.06 1.57 4.15
C ASP A 49 2.46 1.17 2.79
N ALA A 50 2.97 0.11 2.15
CA ALA A 50 2.45 -0.39 0.88
C ALA A 50 1.03 -0.94 1.03
N ILE A 51 0.79 -1.78 2.04
CA ILE A 51 -0.55 -2.32 2.34
C ILE A 51 -1.53 -1.17 2.58
N HIS A 52 -1.16 -0.21 3.42
CA HIS A 52 -1.99 0.96 3.71
C HIS A 52 -2.28 1.71 2.40
N TYR A 53 -1.27 2.02 1.58
CA TYR A 53 -1.48 2.73 0.31
C TYR A 53 -2.47 1.99 -0.59
N VAL A 54 -2.29 0.69 -0.83
CA VAL A 54 -3.17 -0.08 -1.71
C VAL A 54 -4.62 -0.07 -1.20
N LEU A 55 -4.82 -0.21 0.12
CA LEU A 55 -6.16 -0.24 0.71
C LEU A 55 -6.84 1.12 0.84
N THR A 56 -6.08 2.22 0.91
CA THR A 56 -6.64 3.57 1.15
C THR A 56 -6.37 4.55 0.03
N ALA A 57 -5.74 4.11 -1.05
CA ALA A 57 -5.31 4.99 -2.15
C ALA A 57 -4.38 6.14 -1.68
N GLY A 58 -3.73 5.97 -0.52
CA GLY A 58 -2.87 6.98 0.11
C GLY A 58 -3.60 7.94 1.06
N GLU A 59 -4.89 7.77 1.30
CA GLU A 59 -5.66 8.55 2.26
C GLU A 59 -5.12 8.34 3.68
N ASN A 60 -4.84 9.42 4.42
CA ASN A 60 -4.24 9.41 5.76
C ASN A 60 -2.90 8.64 5.85
N LEU A 61 -2.23 8.42 4.72
CA LEU A 61 -0.95 7.74 4.71
C LEU A 61 0.19 8.73 5.00
N GLU A 62 0.82 8.54 6.15
CA GLU A 62 2.17 9.03 6.38
C GLU A 62 3.17 7.87 6.28
N PHE A 63 4.14 8.00 5.37
CA PHE A 63 5.18 7.00 5.23
C PHE A 63 6.21 7.09 6.34
N ASN A 64 6.66 5.91 6.78
CA ASN A 64 7.67 5.77 7.82
C ASN A 64 7.36 6.59 9.09
N SER A 65 6.07 6.67 9.47
CA SER A 65 5.63 7.40 10.66
C SER A 65 6.38 6.95 11.92
N ALA A 66 6.71 5.67 12.03
CA ALA A 66 7.50 5.11 13.12
C ALA A 66 8.93 5.70 13.28
N ALA A 67 9.55 6.23 12.21
CA ALA A 67 10.91 6.78 12.29
C ALA A 67 10.98 8.23 12.79
N ARG A 68 9.91 9.03 12.63
CA ARG A 68 9.84 10.36 13.26
C ARG A 68 10.02 10.29 14.78
N VAL A 69 9.60 9.17 15.37
CA VAL A 69 9.56 8.91 16.81
C VAL A 69 10.96 8.68 17.42
N ALA A 70 11.97 8.35 16.61
CA ALA A 70 13.35 8.12 17.08
C ALA A 70 14.24 9.39 17.09
N GLY A 71 13.65 10.58 16.93
CA GLY A 71 14.36 11.86 17.10
C GLY A 71 15.01 12.45 15.84
N THR A 72 14.89 11.83 14.67
CA THR A 72 15.39 12.41 13.42
C THR A 72 14.37 13.40 12.85
N ARG A 73 14.62 14.70 13.04
CA ARG A 73 13.76 15.85 12.61
C ARG A 73 13.58 16.04 11.09
N SER A 74 13.93 15.07 10.25
CA SER A 74 13.68 15.16 8.81
C SER A 74 12.40 14.40 8.46
N GLY A 75 11.40 15.14 7.99
CA GLY A 75 10.02 14.70 7.82
C GLY A 75 9.85 13.39 7.06
N GLY A 76 8.78 12.67 7.43
CA GLY A 76 8.34 11.40 6.83
C GLY A 76 8.52 11.33 5.31
N ARG A 77 8.76 10.11 4.82
CA ARG A 77 9.10 9.87 3.41
C ARG A 77 7.97 10.40 2.52
N ARG A 78 8.29 11.24 1.53
CA ARG A 78 7.30 11.64 0.51
C ARG A 78 7.08 10.47 -0.45
N SER A 79 5.91 10.40 -1.10
CA SER A 79 5.66 9.39 -2.13
C SER A 79 6.77 9.39 -3.20
N GLN A 80 7.28 10.56 -3.60
CA GLN A 80 8.43 10.72 -4.49
C GLN A 80 9.67 9.96 -3.99
N GLY A 81 9.97 10.02 -2.69
CA GLY A 81 11.09 9.31 -2.09
C GLY A 81 10.92 7.79 -2.08
N VAL A 82 9.68 7.28 -2.12
CA VAL A 82 9.42 5.84 -2.33
C VAL A 82 9.75 5.45 -3.76
N VAL A 83 9.22 6.19 -4.73
CA VAL A 83 9.40 5.92 -6.17
C VAL A 83 10.88 6.02 -6.57
N MET A 84 11.57 7.05 -6.09
CA MET A 84 12.98 7.26 -6.38
C MET A 84 13.92 6.47 -5.48
N ARG A 85 13.36 5.65 -4.58
CA ARG A 85 14.11 4.77 -3.68
C ARG A 85 15.18 5.54 -2.89
N HIS A 86 14.77 6.68 -2.34
CA HIS A 86 15.66 7.63 -1.68
C HIS A 86 16.02 7.18 -0.26
N ASN A 87 17.31 7.03 -0.04
CA ASN A 87 17.92 6.88 1.28
C ASN A 87 18.60 8.21 1.67
N VAL A 88 18.47 8.60 2.94
CA VAL A 88 19.06 9.86 3.44
C VAL A 88 20.59 9.84 3.40
N GLU A 89 21.21 8.68 3.58
CA GLU A 89 22.66 8.52 3.61
C GLU A 89 23.26 8.34 2.21
N THR A 90 22.62 7.54 1.36
CA THR A 90 23.16 7.15 0.05
C THR A 90 22.51 7.85 -1.15
N GLY A 91 21.48 8.68 -0.92
CA GLY A 91 20.75 9.40 -1.96
C GLY A 91 19.68 8.55 -2.67
N SER A 92 19.23 9.01 -3.84
CA SER A 92 18.23 8.31 -4.67
C SER A 92 18.90 7.23 -5.52
N LEU A 93 18.42 5.99 -5.42
CA LEU A 93 18.84 4.93 -6.36
C LEU A 93 18.28 5.15 -7.78
N ASN A 94 17.15 5.87 -7.88
CA ASN A 94 16.52 6.23 -9.15
C ASN A 94 16.51 7.77 -9.30
N PRO A 95 17.67 8.42 -9.54
CA PRO A 95 17.79 9.89 -9.53
C PRO A 95 17.07 10.57 -10.70
N ALA A 96 16.83 9.83 -11.80
CA ALA A 96 16.05 10.30 -12.95
C ALA A 96 14.54 9.98 -12.81
N GLY A 97 14.08 9.69 -11.59
CA GLY A 97 12.73 9.22 -11.36
C GLY A 97 12.57 7.73 -11.66
N GLY A 98 11.33 7.26 -11.61
CA GLY A 98 11.04 5.87 -11.86
C GLY A 98 9.58 5.52 -11.72
N ILE A 99 9.31 4.22 -11.82
CA ILE A 99 7.99 3.62 -11.64
C ILE A 99 8.09 2.57 -10.55
N THR A 100 7.11 2.57 -9.66
CA THR A 100 6.98 1.57 -8.59
C THR A 100 5.54 1.06 -8.49
N TYR A 101 5.41 -0.16 -8.01
CA TYR A 101 4.13 -0.78 -7.71
C TYR A 101 4.09 -1.35 -6.30
N ALA A 102 2.92 -1.22 -5.68
CA ALA A 102 2.49 -2.06 -4.57
C ALA A 102 1.21 -2.78 -4.99
N ALA A 103 1.12 -4.07 -4.73
CA ALA A 103 -0.03 -4.90 -5.06
C ALA A 103 -0.37 -5.87 -3.93
N LEU A 104 -1.66 -6.13 -3.76
CA LEU A 104 -2.22 -7.08 -2.80
C LEU A 104 -3.09 -8.08 -3.55
N GLU A 105 -2.86 -9.37 -3.31
CA GLU A 105 -3.85 -10.40 -3.59
C GLU A 105 -4.75 -10.54 -2.36
N ILE A 106 -6.06 -10.46 -2.57
CA ILE A 106 -7.07 -10.58 -1.53
C ILE A 106 -8.04 -11.70 -1.91
N ALA A 107 -8.15 -12.70 -1.05
CA ALA A 107 -9.15 -13.75 -1.13
C ALA A 107 -10.42 -13.32 -0.39
N GLY A 108 -11.57 -13.40 -1.04
CA GLY A 108 -12.87 -13.30 -0.38
C GLY A 108 -13.31 -14.61 0.26
N ALA A 109 -14.31 -14.57 1.13
CA ALA A 109 -14.88 -15.75 1.79
C ALA A 109 -15.44 -16.80 0.82
N ASN A 110 -15.77 -16.41 -0.41
CA ASN A 110 -16.20 -17.30 -1.50
C ASN A 110 -15.02 -17.98 -2.24
N GLY A 111 -13.77 -17.72 -1.83
CA GLY A 111 -12.57 -18.24 -2.47
C GLY A 111 -12.13 -17.46 -3.72
N VAL A 112 -12.90 -16.47 -4.17
CA VAL A 112 -12.53 -15.62 -5.31
C VAL A 112 -11.33 -14.77 -4.91
N ARG A 113 -10.29 -14.78 -5.75
CA ARG A 113 -9.10 -13.96 -5.58
C ARG A 113 -9.23 -12.70 -6.42
N SER A 114 -8.91 -11.58 -5.79
CA SER A 114 -8.85 -10.27 -6.44
C SER A 114 -7.51 -9.63 -6.18
N THR A 115 -6.93 -9.05 -7.22
CA THR A 115 -5.71 -8.26 -7.10
C THR A 115 -6.04 -6.78 -7.12
N TYR A 116 -5.48 -6.07 -6.14
CA TYR A 116 -5.53 -4.62 -5.99
C TYR A 116 -4.10 -4.10 -6.11
N ALA A 117 -3.83 -3.20 -7.05
CA ALA A 117 -2.50 -2.63 -7.21
C ALA A 117 -2.55 -1.13 -7.46
N ILE A 118 -1.51 -0.44 -7.01
CA ILE A 118 -1.27 0.98 -7.29
C ILE A 118 0.09 1.12 -7.95
N GLY A 119 0.10 1.82 -9.07
CA GLY A 119 1.32 2.27 -9.73
C GLY A 119 1.57 3.75 -9.46
N LEU A 120 2.83 4.08 -9.20
CA LEU A 120 3.31 5.44 -8.97
C LEU A 120 4.44 5.75 -9.95
N GLU A 121 4.45 6.95 -10.52
CA GLU A 121 5.51 7.45 -11.41
C GLU A 121 5.88 8.88 -11.05
N VAL A 122 7.19 9.16 -11.01
CA VAL A 122 7.78 10.51 -10.84
C VAL A 122 9.02 10.60 -11.72
N TYR A 123 9.36 11.80 -12.22
CA TYR A 123 10.65 12.04 -12.87
C TYR A 123 11.67 12.74 -11.95
N ALA A 124 11.21 13.46 -10.92
CA ALA A 124 12.06 14.13 -9.93
C ALA A 124 11.35 14.32 -8.56
N MET A 125 12.09 14.83 -7.55
CA MET A 125 11.60 15.03 -6.16
C MET A 125 10.55 16.12 -6.02
N ASP A 126 10.65 17.14 -6.86
CA ASP A 126 9.83 18.35 -6.89
C ASP A 126 8.69 18.26 -7.90
N GLU A 127 8.60 17.16 -8.66
CA GLU A 127 7.52 16.93 -9.61
C GLU A 127 6.27 16.32 -8.98
N GLN A 128 5.15 16.53 -9.68
CA GLN A 128 3.88 15.93 -9.31
C GLN A 128 3.89 14.44 -9.58
N ILE A 129 3.53 13.66 -8.56
CA ILE A 129 3.41 12.21 -8.68
C ILE A 129 2.20 11.82 -9.52
N ARG A 130 2.44 10.96 -10.51
CA ARG A 130 1.39 10.28 -11.28
C ARG A 130 1.02 8.99 -10.57
N ARG A 131 -0.29 8.70 -10.54
CA ARG A 131 -0.86 7.59 -9.79
C ARG A 131 -1.99 6.96 -10.59
N TRP A 132 -2.00 5.63 -10.64
CA TRP A 132 -3.09 4.84 -11.24
C TRP A 132 -3.34 3.59 -10.40
N GLY A 133 -4.52 3.02 -10.58
CA GLY A 133 -4.96 1.83 -9.86
C GLY A 133 -5.28 0.68 -10.81
N ILE A 134 -5.21 -0.53 -10.28
CA ILE A 134 -5.60 -1.78 -10.94
C ILE A 134 -6.45 -2.58 -9.94
N ILE A 135 -7.64 -3.02 -10.35
CA ILE A 135 -8.49 -3.92 -9.56
C ILE A 135 -9.04 -4.98 -10.50
N ARG A 136 -8.73 -6.25 -10.23
CA ARG A 136 -9.12 -7.38 -11.08
C ARG A 136 -9.41 -8.61 -10.24
N GLU A 137 -10.42 -9.38 -10.63
CA GLU A 137 -10.70 -10.70 -10.07
C GLU A 137 -9.81 -11.75 -10.74
N CYS A 138 -8.51 -11.72 -10.40
CA CYS A 138 -7.52 -12.69 -10.84
C CYS A 138 -6.39 -12.82 -9.80
N PRO A 139 -5.61 -13.91 -9.86
CA PRO A 139 -4.34 -14.03 -9.13
C PRO A 139 -3.37 -12.88 -9.44
N LEU A 140 -2.45 -12.64 -8.50
CA LEU A 140 -1.48 -11.55 -8.59
C LEU A 140 -0.48 -11.73 -9.74
N GLU A 141 -0.12 -12.97 -10.07
CA GLU A 141 0.77 -13.29 -11.19
C GLU A 141 0.21 -12.87 -12.55
N ASP A 142 -1.11 -12.78 -12.70
CA ASP A 142 -1.77 -12.40 -13.96
C ASP A 142 -1.76 -10.89 -14.21
N ILE A 143 -1.34 -10.08 -13.22
CA ILE A 143 -1.19 -8.64 -13.41
C ILE A 143 0.20 -8.34 -13.98
N PRO A 144 0.29 -7.70 -15.16
CA PRO A 144 1.56 -7.46 -15.85
C PRO A 144 2.29 -6.24 -15.29
N LEU A 145 2.67 -6.28 -14.01
CA LEU A 145 3.37 -5.18 -13.34
C LEU A 145 4.81 -4.99 -13.83
N ARG A 146 5.32 -5.93 -14.63
CA ARG A 146 6.64 -5.86 -15.27
C ARG A 146 6.52 -6.19 -16.75
N VAL A 147 7.43 -5.61 -17.52
CA VAL A 147 7.59 -5.83 -18.96
C VAL A 147 9.04 -6.17 -19.24
N GLU A 148 9.27 -7.11 -20.14
CA GLU A 148 10.60 -7.47 -20.59
C GLU A 148 11.01 -6.58 -21.78
N ARG A 149 12.21 -6.02 -21.72
CA ARG A 149 12.84 -5.25 -22.80
C ARG A 149 14.31 -5.63 -22.86
N ASP A 150 14.79 -6.05 -24.02
CA ASP A 150 16.18 -6.43 -24.24
C ASP A 150 16.73 -7.47 -23.23
N GLY A 151 15.88 -8.41 -22.78
CA GLY A 151 16.23 -9.45 -21.81
C GLY A 151 16.24 -9.00 -20.34
N GLU A 152 15.88 -7.75 -20.07
CA GLU A 152 15.75 -7.21 -18.72
C GLU A 152 14.29 -6.86 -18.37
N LEU A 153 13.92 -7.05 -17.11
CA LEU A 153 12.57 -6.81 -16.62
C LEU A 153 12.43 -5.44 -15.97
N TYR A 154 11.61 -4.59 -16.56
CA TYR A 154 11.30 -3.23 -16.09
C TYR A 154 9.90 -3.17 -15.48
N PRO A 155 9.62 -2.27 -14.52
CA PRO A 155 8.25 -1.99 -14.13
C PRO A 155 7.44 -1.53 -15.34
N ALA A 156 6.25 -2.08 -15.52
CA ALA A 156 5.35 -1.68 -16.60
C ALA A 156 4.99 -0.20 -16.45
N SER A 157 5.01 0.54 -17.55
CA SER A 157 4.57 1.93 -17.57
C SER A 157 3.05 2.03 -17.43
N ARG A 158 2.58 3.21 -17.05
CA ARG A 158 1.14 3.52 -17.06
C ARG A 158 0.50 3.24 -18.42
N GLN A 159 1.24 3.51 -19.50
CA GLN A 159 0.78 3.27 -20.87
C GLN A 159 0.66 1.77 -21.15
N GLU A 160 1.67 0.98 -20.82
CA GLU A 160 1.65 -0.48 -21.04
C GLU A 160 0.55 -1.17 -20.22
N ILE A 161 0.34 -0.76 -18.97
CA ILE A 161 -0.78 -1.24 -18.17
C ILE A 161 -2.11 -0.88 -18.84
N ARG A 162 -2.29 0.38 -19.25
CA ARG A 162 -3.51 0.83 -19.93
C ARG A 162 -3.76 0.03 -21.20
N ASP A 163 -2.72 -0.21 -21.99
CA ASP A 163 -2.81 -0.90 -23.28
C ASP A 163 -3.03 -2.41 -23.11
N HIS A 164 -2.55 -2.99 -22.01
CA HIS A 164 -2.86 -4.37 -21.64
C HIS A 164 -4.35 -4.52 -21.28
N PHE A 165 -4.89 -3.62 -20.45
CA PHE A 165 -6.29 -3.67 -20.06
C PHE A 165 -7.26 -3.19 -21.16
N ARG A 166 -6.81 -2.38 -22.12
CA ARG A 166 -7.63 -1.84 -23.24
C ARG A 166 -8.98 -1.29 -22.76
N SER A 167 -10.08 -1.78 -23.33
CA SER A 167 -11.47 -1.46 -22.95
C SER A 167 -12.01 -2.35 -21.83
N ALA A 168 -11.22 -3.31 -21.33
CA ALA A 168 -11.63 -4.13 -20.20
C ALA A 168 -11.62 -3.31 -18.91
N SER A 169 -12.56 -3.61 -18.02
CA SER A 169 -12.62 -2.98 -16.70
C SER A 169 -11.42 -3.38 -15.84
N GLY A 170 -11.15 -2.54 -14.83
CA GLY A 170 -10.15 -2.81 -13.80
C GLY A 170 -8.91 -1.93 -13.88
N TYR A 171 -8.72 -1.12 -14.92
CA TYR A 171 -7.72 -0.05 -14.92
C TYR A 171 -8.36 1.29 -14.51
N TYR A 172 -7.73 1.97 -13.55
CA TYR A 172 -8.17 3.25 -13.03
C TYR A 172 -7.11 4.30 -13.33
N ALA A 173 -7.40 5.13 -14.34
CA ALA A 173 -6.46 6.16 -14.80
C ALA A 173 -6.15 7.24 -13.74
N ASN A 174 -7.01 7.40 -12.74
CA ASN A 174 -6.82 8.32 -11.63
C ASN A 174 -7.08 7.62 -10.29
N ILE A 175 -6.46 8.15 -9.24
CA ILE A 175 -6.49 7.55 -7.91
C ILE A 175 -7.86 7.64 -7.23
N GLU A 176 -8.67 8.66 -7.56
CA GLU A 176 -10.02 8.82 -6.99
C GLU A 176 -10.99 7.74 -7.47
N GLY A 177 -10.92 7.35 -8.74
CA GLY A 177 -11.70 6.24 -9.28
C GLY A 177 -11.32 4.91 -8.62
N TYR A 178 -10.01 4.68 -8.44
CA TYR A 178 -9.52 3.51 -7.71
C TYR A 178 -10.01 3.51 -6.26
N LYS A 179 -9.90 4.65 -5.56
CA LYS A 179 -10.37 4.83 -4.18
C LYS A 179 -11.85 4.48 -4.04
N ARG A 180 -12.68 5.00 -4.93
CA ARG A 180 -14.13 4.73 -4.93
C ARG A 180 -14.44 3.25 -5.12
N GLU A 181 -13.73 2.58 -6.03
CA GLU A 181 -13.92 1.14 -6.23
C GLU A 181 -13.47 0.32 -5.01
N VAL A 182 -12.31 0.64 -4.44
CA VAL A 182 -11.84 0.00 -3.21
C VAL A 182 -12.86 0.18 -2.08
N ALA A 183 -13.33 1.42 -1.89
CA ALA A 183 -14.35 1.78 -0.91
C ALA A 183 -15.67 1.02 -1.13
N GLY A 184 -16.05 0.72 -2.38
CA GLY A 184 -17.29 -0.02 -2.67
C GLY A 184 -17.14 -1.55 -2.59
N ARG A 185 -15.95 -2.09 -2.88
CA ARG A 185 -15.70 -3.55 -2.89
C ARG A 185 -15.31 -4.11 -1.53
N LEU A 186 -14.33 -3.47 -0.90
CA LEU A 186 -13.74 -3.96 0.36
C LEU A 186 -14.43 -3.37 1.59
N PHE A 187 -15.03 -2.19 1.43
CA PHE A 187 -15.68 -1.48 2.52
C PHE A 187 -17.18 -1.37 2.22
N ARG A 188 -18.01 -1.36 3.26
CA ARG A 188 -19.48 -1.31 3.08
C ARG A 188 -19.97 0.06 2.60
N SER A 189 -19.17 1.11 2.84
CA SER A 189 -19.48 2.50 2.53
C SER A 189 -18.22 3.36 2.50
N GLU A 190 -18.32 4.56 1.91
CA GLU A 190 -17.27 5.57 1.94
C GLU A 190 -16.95 6.05 3.37
N SER A 191 -17.95 6.09 4.27
CA SER A 191 -17.72 6.42 5.68
C SER A 191 -16.88 5.36 6.39
N ALA A 192 -17.18 4.07 6.18
CA ALA A 192 -16.40 2.96 6.73
C ALA A 192 -14.97 2.95 6.18
N PHE A 193 -14.80 3.27 4.89
CA PHE A 193 -13.48 3.45 4.29
C PHE A 193 -12.67 4.56 5.02
N CYS A 194 -13.28 5.72 5.25
CA CYS A 194 -12.61 6.83 5.94
C CYS A 194 -12.21 6.48 7.38
N GLU A 195 -13.07 5.76 8.10
CA GLU A 195 -12.78 5.27 9.45
C GLU A 195 -11.60 4.27 9.44
N ILE A 196 -11.59 3.32 8.51
CA ILE A 196 -10.49 2.37 8.39
C ILE A 196 -9.19 3.06 7.98
N ALA A 197 -9.22 4.04 7.07
CA ALA A 197 -8.02 4.80 6.70
C ALA A 197 -7.41 5.52 7.92
N ARG A 198 -8.24 6.12 8.77
CA ARG A 198 -7.79 6.72 10.05
C ARG A 198 -7.25 5.66 10.99
N LEU A 199 -7.93 4.52 11.14
CA LEU A 199 -7.50 3.43 12.00
C LEU A 199 -6.14 2.88 11.59
N LEU A 200 -5.90 2.66 10.29
CA LEU A 200 -4.61 2.22 9.75
C LEU A 200 -3.51 3.25 9.99
N ALA A 201 -3.80 4.54 9.84
CA ALA A 201 -2.86 5.61 10.16
C ALA A 201 -2.47 5.59 11.65
N MET A 202 -3.46 5.49 12.54
CA MET A 202 -3.25 5.43 13.99
C MET A 202 -2.51 4.17 14.42
N ALA A 203 -2.88 2.99 13.90
CA ALA A 203 -2.24 1.72 14.23
C ALA A 203 -0.75 1.73 13.89
N LYS A 204 -0.36 2.34 12.78
CA LYS A 204 1.06 2.51 12.40
C LYS A 204 1.82 3.46 13.34
N ALA A 205 1.13 4.41 13.98
CA ALA A 205 1.68 5.32 14.97
C ALA A 205 1.57 4.81 16.41
N TYR A 206 0.92 3.66 16.66
CA TYR A 206 0.54 3.18 17.99
C TYR A 206 1.70 3.18 19.00
N ARG A 207 2.89 2.73 18.61
CA ARG A 207 4.07 2.70 19.50
C ARG A 207 4.39 4.07 20.10
N GLU A 208 4.20 5.15 19.35
CA GLU A 208 4.41 6.53 19.81
C GLU A 208 3.32 6.99 20.78
N ILE A 209 2.06 6.74 20.44
CA ILE A 209 0.94 7.18 21.27
C ILE A 209 0.95 6.41 22.61
N ALA A 210 1.31 5.13 22.55
CA ALA A 210 1.56 4.28 23.71
C ALA A 210 2.74 4.76 24.56
N SER A 211 3.87 5.17 23.95
CA SER A 211 5.04 5.62 24.72
C SER A 211 4.84 6.95 25.44
N HIS A 212 3.86 7.77 25.02
CA HIS A 212 3.50 9.04 25.65
C HIS A 212 2.24 8.97 26.52
N SER A 213 1.58 7.81 26.61
CA SER A 213 0.41 7.62 27.46
C SER A 213 0.77 6.89 28.75
N SER A 214 0.39 7.48 29.88
CA SER A 214 0.43 6.81 31.19
C SER A 214 -0.80 5.93 31.43
N ASP A 215 -1.87 6.11 30.65
CA ASP A 215 -3.12 5.36 30.75
C ASP A 215 -3.45 4.72 29.39
N TYR A 216 -3.18 3.42 29.31
CA TYR A 216 -3.44 2.63 28.12
C TYR A 216 -4.93 2.41 27.87
N HIS A 217 -5.78 2.43 28.91
CA HIS A 217 -7.22 2.20 28.78
C HIS A 217 -7.91 3.37 28.09
N GLU A 218 -7.61 4.59 28.51
CA GLU A 218 -8.08 5.82 27.84
C GLU A 218 -7.49 5.97 26.44
N LEU A 219 -6.25 5.53 26.23
CA LEU A 219 -5.66 5.47 24.89
C LEU A 219 -6.44 4.52 23.96
N PHE A 220 -6.74 3.31 24.42
CA PHE A 220 -7.51 2.34 23.63
C PHE A 220 -8.91 2.83 23.28
N LYS A 221 -9.62 3.47 24.23
CA LYS A 221 -10.93 4.10 23.98
C LYS A 221 -10.89 5.22 22.95
N ARG A 222 -9.80 6.00 22.90
CA ARG A 222 -9.63 7.06 21.89
C ARG A 222 -9.27 6.52 20.52
N LEU A 223 -8.58 5.39 20.45
CA LEU A 223 -8.05 4.82 19.21
C LEU A 223 -9.04 3.90 18.49
N LEU A 224 -9.91 3.22 19.23
CA LEU A 224 -10.90 2.30 18.68
C LEU A 224 -12.29 2.92 18.85
N PRO A 225 -13.12 2.97 17.79
CA PRO A 225 -14.52 3.37 17.95
C PRO A 225 -15.20 2.42 18.94
N GLU A 226 -16.10 2.95 19.78
CA GLU A 226 -16.88 2.10 20.67
C GLU A 226 -17.69 1.09 19.85
N PRO A 227 -17.72 -0.19 20.25
CA PRO A 227 -18.50 -1.19 19.54
C PRO A 227 -19.98 -0.79 19.55
N GLN A 228 -20.58 -0.71 18.36
CA GLN A 228 -22.03 -0.54 18.19
C GLN A 228 -22.77 -1.86 18.46
#